data_AF-A0A3A8U1C0-F1
#
_entry.id   AF-A0A3A8U1C0-F1
#
_cell.length_a   1.000
_cell.length_b   1.000
_cell.length_c   1.000
_cell.angle_alpha   90.00
_cell.angle_beta   90.00
_cell.angle_gamma   90.00
#
_symmetry.space_group_name_H-M   'P 1'
#
loop_
_entity.id
_entity.type
_entity.pdbx_description
1 polymer ?
#
loop_
_entity_poly.entity_id
_entity_poly.type
_entity_poly.pdbx_seq_one_letter_code
_entity_poly.pdbx_strand_id
1 'polypeptide(L)'
;MSCDPKDGQKHPLIIWVVGGWGNGIDDFPWVYPEWENDQTGSAFWQAGLLAMYPSFRGGSGNPGHYEALFGEVDDILSAYEYAASLPYVDPGRIYLGGHSTGGTRALLASEYTDKFRAVFCFGAVDEIKYHNNTQFTFDTGKEEEYIMRSPIYWLSSVKSPTFLIEGRDGNSENLERILEASQNDSIHGFVVEGADHFSVLAPATRLLAQKILADTGAKPNISITKEELAEAMAQTPAVPKPVMDRRSIDELGLSFSCPYVWETMPEEDDSYLTIYSRYEGDNAWDMSVLYLSSYQPEDDAYLQGLAGYLAQNGYSTKETTINGYPALDASTMLQSDDGGDFYQRFVAVQHGSAVVDFTFVVHESYKEEAEVIFQEVIDSISFSEGSSPEG
;
A
#
# COMPACT_ATOMS: atom_id res chain seq x y z
N MET A 1 -7.32 -0.24 -8.65
CA MET A 1 -8.19 -1.34 -8.17
C MET A 1 -7.46 -2.66 -8.38
N SER A 2 -7.60 -3.63 -7.48
CA SER A 2 -7.01 -4.96 -7.63
C SER A 2 -7.51 -5.71 -8.88
N CYS A 3 -6.61 -6.43 -9.53
CA CYS A 3 -6.93 -7.33 -10.64
C CYS A 3 -7.60 -8.63 -10.16
N ASP A 4 -8.19 -9.37 -11.11
CA ASP A 4 -8.72 -10.72 -10.86
C ASP A 4 -7.58 -11.65 -10.40
N PRO A 5 -7.67 -12.28 -9.21
CA PRO A 5 -6.69 -13.27 -8.76
C PRO A 5 -6.61 -14.52 -9.65
N LYS A 6 -7.61 -14.74 -10.54
CA LYS A 6 -7.73 -15.89 -11.46
C LYS A 6 -7.78 -17.26 -10.75
N ASP A 7 -8.19 -17.28 -9.49
CA ASP A 7 -8.36 -18.51 -8.70
C ASP A 7 -9.78 -19.10 -8.77
N GLY A 8 -10.68 -18.42 -9.50
CA GLY A 8 -12.08 -18.83 -9.66
C GLY A 8 -12.94 -18.59 -8.42
N GLN A 9 -12.44 -17.89 -7.41
CA GLN A 9 -13.16 -17.55 -6.19
C GLN A 9 -13.63 -16.10 -6.18
N LYS A 10 -14.59 -15.82 -5.31
CA LYS A 10 -15.05 -14.46 -5.02
C LYS A 10 -14.45 -13.97 -3.71
N HIS A 11 -13.90 -12.78 -3.71
CA HIS A 11 -13.10 -12.25 -2.62
C HIS A 11 -13.73 -11.01 -1.98
N PRO A 12 -13.49 -10.77 -0.68
CA PRO A 12 -13.84 -9.51 -0.05
C PRO A 12 -13.05 -8.34 -0.65
N LEU A 13 -13.68 -7.16 -0.68
CA LEU A 13 -13.08 -5.95 -1.22
C LEU A 13 -13.28 -4.76 -0.27
N ILE A 14 -12.24 -3.96 -0.08
CA ILE A 14 -12.32 -2.64 0.55
C ILE A 14 -12.26 -1.54 -0.51
N ILE A 15 -13.18 -0.60 -0.46
CA ILE A 15 -13.04 0.70 -1.13
C ILE A 15 -12.39 1.63 -0.12
N TRP A 16 -11.20 2.14 -0.43
CA TRP A 16 -10.47 3.07 0.44
C TRP A 16 -10.48 4.47 -0.13
N VAL A 17 -11.02 5.42 0.63
CA VAL A 17 -11.10 6.83 0.28
C VAL A 17 -9.99 7.58 1.01
N VAL A 18 -8.98 8.00 0.24
CA VAL A 18 -7.83 8.74 0.75
C VAL A 18 -8.25 10.11 1.29
N GLY A 19 -7.53 10.58 2.31
CA GLY A 19 -7.68 11.91 2.88
C GLY A 19 -7.25 13.03 1.94
N GLY A 20 -7.50 14.26 2.38
CA GLY A 20 -7.31 15.45 1.55
C GLY A 20 -8.43 15.69 0.53
N TRP A 21 -8.19 16.70 -0.27
CA TRP A 21 -9.18 17.28 -1.18
C TRP A 21 -8.97 16.86 -2.64
N GLY A 22 -7.97 16.02 -2.89
CA GLY A 22 -7.74 15.43 -4.21
C GLY A 22 -8.94 14.60 -4.66
N ASN A 23 -9.20 14.63 -5.96
CA ASN A 23 -10.24 13.83 -6.63
C ASN A 23 -9.66 12.92 -7.74
N GLY A 24 -8.32 12.87 -7.86
CA GLY A 24 -7.60 12.06 -8.84
C GLY A 24 -7.12 10.71 -8.31
N ILE A 25 -6.34 10.01 -9.13
CA ILE A 25 -5.59 8.80 -8.76
C ILE A 25 -4.12 9.08 -9.09
N ASP A 26 -3.25 8.77 -8.16
CA ASP A 26 -1.79 8.79 -8.29
C ASP A 26 -1.22 7.53 -7.62
N ASP A 27 0.10 7.48 -7.46
CA ASP A 27 0.78 6.31 -6.88
C ASP A 27 0.67 6.21 -5.35
N PHE A 28 0.05 7.19 -4.67
CA PHE A 28 -0.03 7.26 -3.21
C PHE A 28 -0.46 5.96 -2.51
N PRO A 29 -1.39 5.15 -3.04
CA PRO A 29 -1.74 3.85 -2.45
C PRO A 29 -0.61 2.81 -2.41
N TRP A 30 0.46 3.01 -3.19
CA TRP A 30 1.53 2.05 -3.44
C TRP A 30 2.92 2.57 -3.06
N VAL A 31 3.03 3.77 -2.47
CA VAL A 31 4.29 4.28 -1.90
C VAL A 31 4.53 3.74 -0.49
N TYR A 32 5.70 4.04 0.09
CA TYR A 32 6.09 3.56 1.41
C TYR A 32 5.06 3.96 2.49
N PRO A 33 4.43 2.98 3.17
CA PRO A 33 3.42 3.26 4.19
C PRO A 33 4.09 3.47 5.54
N GLU A 34 4.47 4.72 5.82
CA GLU A 34 5.05 5.10 7.11
C GLU A 34 4.15 4.67 8.27
N TRP A 35 4.69 3.93 9.25
CA TRP A 35 3.88 3.36 10.33
C TRP A 35 3.09 4.41 11.12
N GLU A 36 3.71 5.55 11.41
CA GLU A 36 3.08 6.65 12.14
C GLU A 36 2.11 7.48 11.27
N ASN A 37 2.00 7.18 9.97
CA ASN A 37 1.26 7.99 9.00
C ASN A 37 0.75 7.19 7.77
N ASP A 38 0.28 5.97 7.97
CA ASP A 38 -0.19 5.09 6.87
C ASP A 38 -1.58 5.48 6.37
N GLN A 39 -1.66 6.62 5.67
CA GLN A 39 -2.86 7.12 5.01
C GLN A 39 -3.23 6.32 3.75
N THR A 40 -2.32 5.47 3.28
CA THR A 40 -2.44 4.73 2.01
C THR A 40 -3.51 3.64 2.06
N GLY A 41 -3.89 3.16 3.25
CA GLY A 41 -4.74 1.97 3.39
C GLY A 41 -4.02 0.67 2.98
N SER A 42 -2.68 0.67 2.92
CA SER A 42 -1.89 -0.44 2.42
C SER A 42 -2.10 -1.75 3.17
N ALA A 43 -2.37 -1.67 4.47
CA ALA A 43 -2.63 -2.82 5.33
C ALA A 43 -3.69 -3.79 4.76
N PHE A 44 -4.68 -3.27 4.02
CA PHE A 44 -5.72 -4.13 3.44
C PHE A 44 -5.20 -5.00 2.29
N TRP A 45 -4.54 -4.40 1.29
CA TRP A 45 -4.01 -5.17 0.17
C TRP A 45 -2.79 -6.00 0.57
N GLN A 46 -2.00 -5.57 1.56
CA GLN A 46 -0.92 -6.39 2.15
C GLN A 46 -1.47 -7.64 2.84
N ALA A 47 -2.68 -7.58 3.40
CA ALA A 47 -3.35 -8.74 3.99
C ALA A 47 -4.03 -9.66 2.95
N GLY A 48 -3.98 -9.31 1.66
CA GLY A 48 -4.60 -10.07 0.57
C GLY A 48 -6.06 -9.72 0.28
N LEU A 49 -6.57 -8.59 0.80
CA LEU A 49 -7.87 -8.08 0.40
C LEU A 49 -7.80 -7.43 -0.98
N LEU A 50 -8.87 -7.55 -1.77
CA LEU A 50 -9.02 -6.71 -2.94
C LEU A 50 -9.22 -5.26 -2.48
N ALA A 51 -8.59 -4.31 -3.14
CA ALA A 51 -8.66 -2.89 -2.82
C ALA A 51 -9.08 -2.07 -4.04
N MET A 52 -9.91 -1.05 -3.81
CA MET A 52 -10.28 -0.06 -4.81
C MET A 52 -10.05 1.35 -4.25
N TYR A 53 -9.33 2.15 -5.03
CA TYR A 53 -9.11 3.57 -4.78
C TYR A 53 -9.85 4.34 -5.88
N PRO A 54 -11.02 4.93 -5.58
CA PRO A 54 -11.80 5.63 -6.58
C PRO A 54 -11.19 7.01 -6.88
N SER A 55 -11.28 7.45 -8.13
CA SER A 55 -11.27 8.88 -8.46
C SER A 55 -12.70 9.42 -8.37
N PHE A 56 -12.83 10.71 -8.14
CA PHE A 56 -14.12 11.38 -8.02
C PHE A 56 -14.43 12.25 -9.23
N ARG A 57 -15.67 12.76 -9.31
CA ARG A 57 -16.10 13.72 -10.32
C ARG A 57 -15.12 14.88 -10.50
N GLY A 58 -14.88 15.25 -11.75
CA GLY A 58 -13.91 16.26 -12.15
C GLY A 58 -12.44 15.88 -11.98
N GLY A 59 -12.11 14.69 -11.45
CA GLY A 59 -10.75 14.18 -11.33
C GLY A 59 -10.48 13.03 -12.31
N SER A 60 -9.22 12.82 -12.68
CA SER A 60 -8.79 11.72 -13.58
C SER A 60 -9.62 11.54 -14.87
N GLY A 61 -10.14 12.65 -15.43
CA GLY A 61 -10.97 12.64 -16.64
C GLY A 61 -12.46 12.32 -16.42
N ASN A 62 -12.90 12.13 -15.17
CA ASN A 62 -14.32 11.93 -14.85
C ASN A 62 -15.14 13.20 -15.14
N PRO A 63 -16.39 13.06 -15.62
CA PRO A 63 -17.28 14.19 -15.81
C PRO A 63 -17.64 14.88 -14.47
N GLY A 64 -18.24 16.07 -14.57
CA GLY A 64 -18.65 16.85 -13.40
C GLY A 64 -17.52 17.75 -12.87
N HIS A 65 -17.70 18.25 -11.64
CA HIS A 65 -16.75 19.09 -10.94
C HIS A 65 -16.70 18.69 -9.48
N TYR A 66 -15.61 19.01 -8.80
CA TYR A 66 -15.43 18.76 -7.38
C TYR A 66 -16.45 19.57 -6.54
N GLU A 67 -17.16 18.91 -5.62
CA GLU A 67 -18.30 19.47 -4.86
C GLU A 67 -18.08 19.53 -3.34
N ALA A 68 -16.90 19.12 -2.89
CA ALA A 68 -16.46 19.21 -1.50
C ALA A 68 -17.35 18.44 -0.51
N LEU A 69 -17.34 17.10 -0.58
CA LEU A 69 -18.08 16.19 0.32
C LEU A 69 -19.59 16.15 0.05
N PHE A 70 -19.99 16.31 -1.20
CA PHE A 70 -21.41 16.23 -1.57
C PHE A 70 -21.60 15.23 -2.68
N GLY A 71 -21.34 15.63 -3.93
CA GLY A 71 -21.41 14.75 -5.08
C GLY A 71 -20.50 13.53 -4.99
N GLU A 72 -19.36 13.64 -4.32
CA GLU A 72 -18.43 12.51 -4.15
C GLU A 72 -19.07 11.30 -3.43
N VAL A 73 -20.17 11.50 -2.70
CA VAL A 73 -20.94 10.42 -2.07
C VAL A 73 -21.62 9.51 -3.10
N ASP A 74 -22.19 10.08 -4.18
CA ASP A 74 -22.74 9.29 -5.29
C ASP A 74 -21.66 8.52 -6.05
N ASP A 75 -20.46 9.11 -6.13
CA ASP A 75 -19.32 8.49 -6.80
C ASP A 75 -18.81 7.27 -5.99
N ILE A 76 -18.84 7.33 -4.65
CA ILE A 76 -18.57 6.17 -3.77
C ILE A 76 -19.60 5.06 -4.03
N LEU A 77 -20.88 5.39 -4.13
CA LEU A 77 -21.92 4.41 -4.47
C LEU A 77 -21.70 3.81 -5.86
N SER A 78 -21.25 4.61 -6.83
CA SER A 78 -20.91 4.14 -8.17
C SER A 78 -19.69 3.21 -8.17
N ALA A 79 -18.69 3.49 -7.33
CA ALA A 79 -17.55 2.62 -7.11
C ALA A 79 -17.97 1.26 -6.52
N TYR A 80 -18.92 1.26 -5.56
CA TYR A 80 -19.53 0.02 -5.06
C TYR A 80 -20.19 -0.79 -6.18
N GLU A 81 -21.04 -0.15 -7.01
CA GLU A 81 -21.74 -0.86 -8.09
C GLU A 81 -20.77 -1.49 -9.09
N TYR A 82 -19.71 -0.77 -9.44
CA TYR A 82 -18.66 -1.30 -10.29
C TYR A 82 -17.97 -2.51 -9.64
N ALA A 83 -17.55 -2.39 -8.38
CA ALA A 83 -16.90 -3.48 -7.65
C ALA A 83 -17.80 -4.72 -7.54
N ALA A 84 -19.08 -4.53 -7.20
CA ALA A 84 -20.06 -5.60 -7.08
C ALA A 84 -20.35 -6.32 -8.41
N SER A 85 -20.10 -5.66 -9.54
CA SER A 85 -20.30 -6.25 -10.88
C SER A 85 -19.19 -7.23 -11.29
N LEU A 86 -18.03 -7.19 -10.63
CA LEU A 86 -16.87 -8.00 -11.02
C LEU A 86 -17.05 -9.47 -10.62
N PRO A 87 -16.67 -10.42 -11.51
CA PRO A 87 -16.95 -11.84 -11.28
C PRO A 87 -16.15 -12.45 -10.12
N TYR A 88 -15.04 -11.81 -9.74
CA TYR A 88 -14.12 -12.23 -8.68
C TYR A 88 -14.31 -11.46 -7.36
N VAL A 89 -15.30 -10.55 -7.28
CA VAL A 89 -15.67 -9.84 -6.04
C VAL A 89 -16.92 -10.49 -5.45
N ASP A 90 -16.93 -10.69 -4.14
CA ASP A 90 -18.13 -11.07 -3.40
C ASP A 90 -18.96 -9.80 -3.09
N PRO A 91 -20.11 -9.58 -3.74
CA PRO A 91 -20.93 -8.38 -3.51
C PRO A 91 -21.49 -8.30 -2.09
N GLY A 92 -21.54 -9.43 -1.38
CA GLY A 92 -21.93 -9.47 0.03
C GLY A 92 -20.81 -9.07 0.99
N ARG A 93 -19.57 -8.89 0.51
CA ARG A 93 -18.36 -8.58 1.29
C ARG A 93 -17.58 -7.41 0.71
N ILE A 94 -18.30 -6.32 0.40
CA ILE A 94 -17.71 -5.03 0.04
C ILE A 94 -17.80 -4.09 1.24
N TYR A 95 -16.65 -3.53 1.62
CA TYR A 95 -16.47 -2.64 2.76
C TYR A 95 -16.06 -1.25 2.25
N LEU A 96 -16.29 -0.23 3.07
CA LEU A 96 -15.82 1.13 2.81
C LEU A 96 -14.92 1.57 3.96
N GLY A 97 -13.83 2.25 3.62
CA GLY A 97 -12.96 2.90 4.59
C GLY A 97 -12.47 4.24 4.07
N GLY A 98 -12.07 5.12 4.97
CA GLY A 98 -11.38 6.34 4.59
C GLY A 98 -10.82 7.09 5.79
N HIS A 99 -9.88 8.00 5.51
CA HIS A 99 -9.21 8.82 6.52
C HIS A 99 -9.43 10.31 6.30
N SER A 100 -9.52 11.07 7.38
CA SER A 100 -9.67 12.53 7.38
C SER A 100 -10.90 12.97 6.58
N THR A 101 -10.76 13.83 5.58
CA THR A 101 -11.84 14.15 4.61
C THR A 101 -12.43 12.90 3.97
N GLY A 102 -11.61 11.89 3.65
CA GLY A 102 -12.06 10.59 3.15
C GLY A 102 -12.86 9.80 4.18
N GLY A 103 -12.53 9.92 5.47
CA GLY A 103 -13.31 9.38 6.58
C GLY A 103 -14.67 10.07 6.71
N THR A 104 -14.73 11.40 6.51
CA THR A 104 -15.99 12.14 6.43
C THR A 104 -16.82 11.71 5.21
N ARG A 105 -16.21 11.53 4.02
CA ARG A 105 -16.92 10.99 2.85
C ARG A 105 -17.46 9.58 3.11
N ALA A 106 -16.69 8.73 3.78
CA ALA A 106 -17.12 7.38 4.13
C ALA A 106 -18.34 7.40 5.08
N LEU A 107 -18.35 8.30 6.06
CA LEU A 107 -19.49 8.48 6.96
C LEU A 107 -20.75 8.95 6.21
N LEU A 108 -20.62 9.99 5.36
CA LEU A 108 -21.72 10.48 4.52
C LEU A 108 -22.26 9.38 3.58
N ALA A 109 -21.38 8.54 3.03
CA ALA A 109 -21.80 7.39 2.23
C ALA A 109 -22.56 6.34 3.05
N SER A 110 -22.17 6.10 4.31
CA SER A 110 -22.91 5.20 5.22
C SER A 110 -24.30 5.75 5.59
N GLU A 111 -24.44 7.06 5.65
CA GLU A 111 -25.73 7.74 5.87
C GLU A 111 -26.63 7.67 4.63
N TYR A 112 -26.02 7.67 3.44
CA TYR A 112 -26.72 7.65 2.16
C TYR A 112 -27.15 6.25 1.71
N THR A 113 -26.38 5.20 2.01
CA THR A 113 -26.62 3.84 1.53
C THR A 113 -26.29 2.76 2.56
N ASP A 114 -26.98 1.62 2.46
CA ASP A 114 -26.79 0.42 3.30
C ASP A 114 -26.09 -0.73 2.56
N LYS A 115 -25.51 -0.45 1.39
CA LYS A 115 -24.88 -1.46 0.52
C LYS A 115 -23.54 -1.98 1.05
N PHE A 116 -22.80 -1.15 1.77
CA PHE A 116 -21.53 -1.56 2.37
C PHE A 116 -21.79 -2.50 3.55
N ARG A 117 -21.03 -3.59 3.62
CA ARG A 117 -21.16 -4.59 4.69
C ARG A 117 -20.76 -4.03 6.04
N ALA A 118 -19.72 -3.20 6.07
CA ALA A 118 -19.34 -2.33 7.18
C ALA A 118 -18.54 -1.12 6.66
N VAL A 119 -18.51 -0.05 7.44
CA VAL A 119 -17.83 1.22 7.10
C VAL A 119 -16.83 1.60 8.20
N PHE A 120 -15.63 2.02 7.83
CA PHE A 120 -14.54 2.41 8.73
C PHE A 120 -14.12 3.87 8.50
N CYS A 121 -14.49 4.75 9.40
CA CYS A 121 -14.26 6.19 9.28
C CYS A 121 -13.14 6.61 10.23
N PHE A 122 -11.96 6.91 9.68
CA PHE A 122 -10.84 7.43 10.45
C PHE A 122 -10.85 8.95 10.46
N GLY A 123 -10.90 9.54 11.64
CA GLY A 123 -10.81 10.98 11.85
C GLY A 123 -11.82 11.84 11.09
N ALA A 124 -13.04 11.33 10.94
CA ALA A 124 -14.15 12.08 10.37
C ALA A 124 -14.53 13.28 11.26
N VAL A 125 -14.80 14.43 10.64
CA VAL A 125 -15.44 15.56 11.32
C VAL A 125 -16.96 15.44 11.31
N ASP A 126 -17.60 16.02 12.32
CA ASP A 126 -19.05 16.09 12.50
C ASP A 126 -19.71 17.15 11.60
N GLU A 127 -19.02 18.28 11.39
CA GLU A 127 -19.44 19.35 10.49
C GLU A 127 -18.32 19.76 9.54
N ILE A 128 -18.64 20.01 8.26
CA ILE A 128 -17.65 20.37 7.25
C ILE A 128 -16.86 21.64 7.59
N LYS A 129 -17.43 22.56 8.38
CA LYS A 129 -16.77 23.82 8.80
C LYS A 129 -15.47 23.61 9.58
N TYR A 130 -15.24 22.41 10.12
CA TYR A 130 -14.00 22.05 10.81
C TYR A 130 -12.87 21.69 9.85
N HIS A 131 -13.18 21.46 8.57
CA HIS A 131 -12.17 21.38 7.54
C HIS A 131 -11.75 22.76 7.03
N ASN A 132 -10.59 22.82 6.38
CA ASN A 132 -10.08 24.05 5.77
C ASN A 132 -11.01 24.57 4.65
N ASN A 133 -11.51 25.80 4.81
CA ASN A 133 -12.47 26.41 3.90
C ASN A 133 -11.89 26.87 2.56
N THR A 134 -10.56 26.93 2.39
CA THR A 134 -9.93 27.40 1.15
C THR A 134 -10.21 26.50 -0.05
N GLN A 135 -10.71 25.29 0.20
CA GLN A 135 -11.00 24.27 -0.82
C GLN A 135 -12.50 24.05 -1.04
N PHE A 136 -13.37 24.83 -0.39
CA PHE A 136 -14.80 24.72 -0.59
C PHE A 136 -15.19 25.32 -1.94
N THR A 137 -15.86 24.51 -2.75
CA THR A 137 -16.36 24.87 -4.08
C THR A 137 -17.83 25.30 -4.08
N PHE A 138 -18.46 25.35 -2.90
CA PHE A 138 -19.86 25.73 -2.71
C PHE A 138 -20.03 27.14 -2.14
N ASP A 139 -21.27 27.63 -2.15
CA ASP A 139 -21.64 28.95 -1.64
C ASP A 139 -21.62 28.96 -0.10
N THR A 140 -20.55 29.49 0.49
CA THR A 140 -20.36 29.60 1.94
C THR A 140 -21.29 30.61 2.62
N GLY A 141 -22.10 31.35 1.85
CA GLY A 141 -23.18 32.19 2.37
C GLY A 141 -24.49 31.44 2.63
N LYS A 142 -24.61 30.17 2.21
CA LYS A 142 -25.81 29.34 2.37
C LYS A 142 -25.62 28.27 3.43
N GLU A 143 -26.45 28.31 4.46
CA GLU A 143 -26.41 27.35 5.57
C GLU A 143 -26.71 25.92 5.10
N GLU A 144 -27.60 25.77 4.10
CA GLU A 144 -27.97 24.47 3.56
C GLU A 144 -26.77 23.74 2.94
N GLU A 145 -25.83 24.46 2.33
CA GLU A 145 -24.63 23.85 1.75
C GLU A 145 -23.74 23.21 2.83
N TYR A 146 -23.69 23.80 4.02
CA TYR A 146 -22.98 23.23 5.17
C TYR A 146 -23.70 22.02 5.74
N ILE A 147 -25.03 22.09 5.89
CA ILE A 147 -25.85 20.99 6.43
C ILE A 147 -25.72 19.74 5.55
N MET A 148 -25.82 19.90 4.23
CA MET A 148 -25.76 18.78 3.29
C MET A 148 -24.41 18.05 3.26
N ARG A 149 -23.34 18.67 3.78
CA ARG A 149 -21.96 18.15 3.80
C ARG A 149 -21.49 17.75 5.20
N SER A 150 -22.36 17.84 6.20
CA SER A 150 -22.03 17.63 7.61
C SER A 150 -22.72 16.37 8.13
N PRO A 151 -21.96 15.31 8.46
CA PRO A 151 -22.53 14.04 8.92
C PRO A 151 -23.48 14.16 10.11
N ILE A 152 -23.24 15.09 11.04
CA ILE A 152 -24.00 15.19 12.29
C ILE A 152 -25.53 15.27 12.09
N TYR A 153 -26.00 15.76 10.93
CA TYR A 153 -27.41 15.88 10.60
C TYR A 153 -28.07 14.58 10.09
N TRP A 154 -27.29 13.57 9.71
CA TRP A 154 -27.77 12.39 8.98
C TRP A 154 -27.50 11.06 9.70
N LEU A 155 -26.89 11.08 10.89
CA LEU A 155 -26.51 9.89 11.69
C LEU A 155 -27.64 8.86 11.89
N SER A 156 -28.90 9.29 11.95
CA SER A 156 -30.06 8.39 12.08
C SER A 156 -30.33 7.53 10.83
N SER A 157 -29.72 7.87 9.70
CA SER A 157 -29.87 7.17 8.41
C SER A 157 -28.88 6.01 8.25
N VAL A 158 -27.82 5.95 9.08
CA VAL A 158 -26.84 4.85 9.06
C VAL A 158 -27.54 3.53 9.37
N LYS A 159 -27.33 2.51 8.53
CA LYS A 159 -27.90 1.16 8.74
C LYS A 159 -26.87 0.04 8.83
N SER A 160 -25.71 0.23 8.20
CA SER A 160 -24.61 -0.73 8.25
C SER A 160 -23.71 -0.45 9.47
N PRO A 161 -23.08 -1.48 10.07
CA PRO A 161 -22.08 -1.27 11.12
C PRO A 161 -21.03 -0.27 10.67
N THR A 162 -20.95 0.86 11.37
CA THR A 162 -20.09 1.99 11.06
C THR A 162 -19.19 2.28 12.24
N PHE A 163 -17.89 2.13 12.05
CA PHE A 163 -16.88 2.27 13.07
C PHE A 163 -16.13 3.58 12.85
N LEU A 164 -16.25 4.51 13.80
CA LEU A 164 -15.49 5.75 13.81
C LEU A 164 -14.32 5.59 14.76
N ILE A 165 -13.11 5.84 14.26
CA ILE A 165 -11.85 5.62 14.99
C ILE A 165 -11.00 6.89 14.86
N GLU A 166 -10.49 7.38 15.97
CA GLU A 166 -9.67 8.59 15.99
C GLU A 166 -8.69 8.57 17.18
N GLY A 167 -7.48 9.06 16.96
CA GLY A 167 -6.52 9.30 18.03
C GLY A 167 -6.98 10.44 18.94
N ARG A 168 -6.69 10.36 20.23
CA ARG A 168 -7.01 11.40 21.21
C ARG A 168 -6.51 12.79 20.74
N ASP A 169 -5.32 12.86 20.19
CA ASP A 169 -4.69 14.12 19.76
C ASP A 169 -5.05 14.52 18.31
N GLY A 170 -6.02 13.83 17.69
CA GLY A 170 -6.63 14.15 16.40
C GLY A 170 -8.01 14.83 16.54
N ASN A 171 -8.97 14.45 15.69
CA ASN A 171 -10.34 14.98 15.71
C ASN A 171 -11.24 14.32 16.79
N SER A 172 -10.67 13.94 17.95
CA SER A 172 -11.40 13.17 18.96
C SER A 172 -12.63 13.91 19.49
N GLU A 173 -12.57 15.24 19.59
CA GLU A 173 -13.72 16.06 19.97
C GLU A 173 -14.86 15.99 18.96
N ASN A 174 -14.56 15.90 17.66
CA ASN A 174 -15.58 15.73 16.62
C ASN A 174 -16.24 14.35 16.74
N LEU A 175 -15.45 13.31 16.97
CA LEU A 175 -15.95 11.96 17.23
C LEU A 175 -16.87 11.94 18.47
N GLU A 176 -16.44 12.56 19.57
CA GLU A 176 -17.25 12.63 20.79
C GLU A 176 -18.59 13.36 20.57
N ARG A 177 -18.61 14.45 19.79
CA ARG A 177 -19.86 15.12 19.40
C ARG A 177 -20.77 14.24 18.54
N ILE A 178 -20.22 13.45 17.61
CA ILE A 178 -21.00 12.48 16.82
C ILE A 178 -21.66 11.45 17.74
N LEU A 179 -20.91 10.92 18.71
CA LEU A 179 -21.41 9.91 19.65
C LEU A 179 -22.44 10.49 20.62
N GLU A 180 -22.27 11.73 21.08
CA GLU A 180 -23.26 12.42 21.91
C GLU A 180 -24.57 12.69 21.14
N ALA A 181 -24.46 13.06 19.86
CA ALA A 181 -25.61 13.33 19.00
C ALA A 181 -26.34 12.05 18.52
N SER A 182 -25.63 10.93 18.41
CA SER A 182 -26.17 9.68 17.88
C SER A 182 -27.00 8.91 18.92
N GLN A 183 -28.11 8.33 18.46
CA GLN A 183 -28.86 7.29 19.17
C GLN A 183 -28.90 5.98 18.36
N ASN A 184 -28.01 5.86 17.38
CA ASN A 184 -28.00 4.76 16.42
C ASN A 184 -27.01 3.68 16.85
N ASP A 185 -27.51 2.49 17.19
CA ASP A 185 -26.71 1.35 17.63
C ASP A 185 -25.78 0.79 16.54
N SER A 186 -25.94 1.21 15.28
CA SER A 186 -25.03 0.84 14.17
C SER A 186 -23.75 1.69 14.15
N ILE A 187 -23.69 2.75 14.95
CA ILE A 187 -22.55 3.66 15.05
C ILE A 187 -21.71 3.29 16.28
N HIS A 188 -20.44 2.94 16.04
CA HIS A 188 -19.50 2.54 17.08
C HIS A 188 -18.28 3.47 17.07
N GLY A 189 -17.96 4.09 18.20
CA GLY A 189 -16.88 5.07 18.29
C GLY A 189 -15.73 4.63 19.20
N PHE A 190 -14.50 4.89 18.75
CA PHE A 190 -13.27 4.55 19.47
C PHE A 190 -12.29 5.72 19.45
N VAL A 191 -12.14 6.38 20.60
CA VAL A 191 -11.03 7.31 20.83
C VAL A 191 -9.83 6.52 21.35
N VAL A 192 -8.70 6.61 20.64
CA VAL A 192 -7.47 5.88 20.94
C VAL A 192 -6.50 6.79 21.69
N GLU A 193 -6.29 6.49 22.97
CA GLU A 193 -5.39 7.27 23.82
C GLU A 193 -3.92 7.10 23.41
N GLY A 194 -3.15 8.19 23.42
CA GLY A 194 -1.73 8.18 23.02
C GLY A 194 -1.50 8.12 21.51
N ALA A 195 -2.55 8.27 20.70
CA ALA A 195 -2.47 8.37 19.25
C ALA A 195 -2.94 9.75 18.77
N ASP A 196 -2.42 10.18 17.62
CA ASP A 196 -2.84 11.39 16.93
C ASP A 196 -3.72 11.04 15.71
N HIS A 197 -3.96 12.03 14.86
CA HIS A 197 -4.77 11.89 13.66
C HIS A 197 -4.22 10.88 12.62
N PHE A 198 -2.96 10.48 12.74
CA PHE A 198 -2.22 9.67 11.77
C PHE A 198 -1.73 8.34 12.36
N SER A 199 -1.16 8.34 13.56
CA SER A 199 -0.51 7.16 14.17
C SER A 199 -1.48 6.01 14.49
N VAL A 200 -2.78 6.30 14.57
CA VAL A 200 -3.83 5.28 14.74
C VAL A 200 -4.04 4.41 13.47
N LEU A 201 -3.64 4.90 12.30
CA LEU A 201 -3.99 4.28 11.02
C LEU A 201 -3.34 2.92 10.81
N ALA A 202 -2.01 2.83 10.85
CA ALA A 202 -1.29 1.59 10.55
C ALA A 202 -1.68 0.44 11.50
N PRO A 203 -1.82 0.65 12.82
CA PRO A 203 -2.26 -0.39 13.74
C PRO A 203 -3.72 -0.81 13.51
N ALA A 204 -4.64 0.16 13.42
CA ALA A 204 -6.06 -0.12 13.33
C ALA A 204 -6.44 -0.75 11.99
N THR A 205 -5.88 -0.28 10.87
CA THR A 205 -6.18 -0.84 9.54
C THR A 205 -5.71 -2.30 9.42
N ARG A 206 -4.59 -2.68 10.05
CA ARG A 206 -4.14 -4.09 10.13
C ARG A 206 -5.11 -4.97 10.93
N LEU A 207 -5.57 -4.49 12.08
CA LEU A 207 -6.63 -5.16 12.85
C LEU A 207 -7.89 -5.34 12.00
N LEU A 208 -8.33 -4.27 11.33
CA LEU A 208 -9.53 -4.29 10.48
C LEU A 208 -9.38 -5.23 9.30
N ALA A 209 -8.22 -5.30 8.65
CA ALA A 209 -7.97 -6.23 7.56
C ALA A 209 -8.18 -7.69 8.00
N GLN A 210 -7.68 -8.06 9.18
CA GLN A 210 -7.91 -9.39 9.76
C GLN A 210 -9.39 -9.63 10.06
N LYS A 211 -10.11 -8.63 10.59
CA LYS A 211 -11.55 -8.72 10.86
C LYS A 211 -12.37 -8.93 9.58
N ILE A 212 -12.04 -8.20 8.51
CA ILE A 212 -12.68 -8.34 7.20
C ILE A 212 -12.46 -9.74 6.63
N LEU A 213 -11.23 -10.26 6.70
CA LEU A 213 -10.92 -11.61 6.22
C LEU A 213 -11.71 -12.68 6.98
N ALA A 214 -11.88 -12.52 8.29
CA ALA A 214 -12.66 -13.42 9.13
C ALA A 214 -14.19 -13.30 8.96
N ASP A 215 -14.68 -12.18 8.43
CA ASP A 215 -16.11 -11.90 8.24
C ASP A 215 -16.69 -12.64 7.01
N THR A 216 -16.94 -13.93 7.22
CA THR A 216 -17.44 -14.89 6.21
C THR A 216 -18.89 -15.32 6.45
N GLY A 217 -19.55 -14.79 7.49
CA GLY A 217 -20.92 -15.15 7.85
C GLY A 217 -21.97 -14.64 6.86
N ALA A 218 -23.22 -15.09 7.02
CA ALA A 218 -24.34 -14.58 6.21
C ALA A 218 -24.71 -13.11 6.52
N LYS A 219 -24.30 -12.60 7.68
CA LYS A 219 -24.48 -11.22 8.13
C LYS A 219 -23.12 -10.66 8.60
N PRO A 220 -22.93 -9.33 8.58
CA PRO A 220 -21.71 -8.72 9.12
C PRO A 220 -21.46 -9.18 10.55
N ASN A 221 -20.26 -9.65 10.84
CA ASN A 221 -19.87 -10.12 12.18
C ASN A 221 -18.66 -9.35 12.75
N ILE A 222 -18.35 -8.19 12.19
CA ILE A 222 -17.22 -7.36 12.63
C ILE A 222 -17.57 -6.70 13.96
N SER A 223 -16.69 -6.86 14.92
CA SER A 223 -16.69 -6.14 16.19
C SER A 223 -15.28 -5.71 16.54
N ILE A 224 -15.16 -4.54 17.15
CA ILE A 224 -13.91 -3.94 17.62
C ILE A 224 -14.06 -3.66 19.11
N THR A 225 -13.03 -3.98 19.89
CA THR A 225 -12.94 -3.64 21.31
C THR A 225 -11.82 -2.64 21.56
N LYS A 226 -11.88 -1.95 22.70
CA LYS A 226 -10.80 -1.02 23.10
C LYS A 226 -9.51 -1.79 23.38
N GLU A 227 -9.63 -3.01 23.89
CA GLU A 227 -8.53 -3.91 24.17
C GLU A 227 -7.82 -4.33 22.89
N GLU A 228 -8.55 -4.74 21.85
CA GLU A 228 -7.96 -5.09 20.55
C GLU A 228 -7.26 -3.90 19.89
N LEU A 229 -7.81 -2.69 20.00
CA LEU A 229 -7.15 -1.49 19.52
C LEU A 229 -5.89 -1.18 20.33
N ALA A 230 -5.92 -1.28 21.65
CA ALA A 230 -4.75 -1.09 22.48
C ALA A 230 -3.64 -2.12 22.19
N GLU A 231 -4.02 -3.38 21.97
CA GLU A 231 -3.09 -4.43 21.53
C GLU A 231 -2.51 -4.13 20.16
N ALA A 232 -3.32 -3.64 19.21
CA ALA A 232 -2.83 -3.20 17.90
C ALA A 232 -1.83 -2.05 18.02
N MET A 233 -2.14 -1.00 18.80
CA MET A 233 -1.25 0.14 19.03
C MET A 233 0.07 -0.25 19.69
N ALA A 234 0.11 -1.34 20.46
CA ALA A 234 1.32 -1.84 21.10
C ALA A 234 2.19 -2.73 20.18
N GLN A 235 1.75 -3.02 18.96
CA GLN A 235 2.51 -3.83 18.00
C GLN A 235 3.76 -3.10 17.53
N THR A 236 4.84 -3.85 17.36
CA THR A 236 6.04 -3.36 16.67
C THR A 236 5.71 -3.17 15.19
N PRO A 237 6.15 -2.06 14.56
CA PRO A 237 5.97 -1.85 13.13
C PRO A 237 6.48 -3.04 12.33
N ALA A 238 5.63 -3.58 11.45
CA ALA A 238 6.04 -4.59 10.50
C ALA A 238 6.72 -3.94 9.31
N VAL A 239 7.81 -4.54 8.81
CA VAL A 239 8.45 -4.11 7.56
C VAL A 239 7.43 -4.17 6.43
N PRO A 240 7.10 -3.04 5.78
CA PRO A 240 6.08 -3.03 4.76
C PRO A 240 6.63 -3.68 3.47
N LYS A 241 5.77 -4.45 2.80
CA LYS A 241 6.09 -5.05 1.51
C LYS A 241 5.46 -4.25 0.36
N PRO A 242 6.24 -3.84 -0.65
CA PRO A 242 5.70 -3.12 -1.79
C PRO A 242 4.87 -4.04 -2.68
N VAL A 243 3.99 -3.43 -3.47
CA VAL A 243 3.46 -4.11 -4.66
C VAL A 243 4.62 -4.35 -5.62
N MET A 244 4.80 -5.59 -6.04
CA MET A 244 5.87 -5.98 -6.95
C MET A 244 5.34 -6.01 -8.39
N ASP A 245 6.02 -5.32 -9.30
CA ASP A 245 5.74 -5.33 -10.73
C ASP A 245 6.75 -6.21 -11.48
N ARG A 246 6.25 -7.04 -12.41
CA ARG A 246 7.07 -8.01 -13.14
C ARG A 246 7.74 -7.36 -14.34
N ARG A 247 9.05 -7.56 -14.44
CA ARG A 247 9.89 -7.13 -15.55
C ARG A 247 10.44 -8.34 -16.31
N SER A 248 10.74 -8.14 -17.59
CA SER A 248 11.40 -9.13 -18.43
C SER A 248 12.49 -8.45 -19.26
N ILE A 249 13.62 -9.14 -19.42
CA ILE A 249 14.72 -8.78 -20.31
C ILE A 249 14.81 -9.89 -21.35
N ASP A 250 14.17 -9.66 -22.50
CA ASP A 250 13.95 -10.68 -23.53
C ASP A 250 15.28 -11.28 -24.05
N GLU A 251 16.33 -10.45 -24.18
CA GLU A 251 17.65 -10.89 -24.65
C GLU A 251 18.32 -11.91 -23.74
N LEU A 252 18.04 -11.84 -22.43
CA LEU A 252 18.55 -12.77 -21.43
C LEU A 252 17.56 -13.91 -21.14
N GLY A 253 16.35 -13.84 -21.70
CA GLY A 253 15.22 -14.67 -21.27
C GLY A 253 14.89 -14.53 -19.79
N LEU A 254 15.29 -13.42 -19.16
CA LEU A 254 15.18 -13.19 -17.72
C LEU A 254 13.83 -12.55 -17.40
N SER A 255 13.18 -13.01 -16.34
CA SER A 255 12.10 -12.32 -15.66
C SER A 255 12.41 -12.18 -14.18
N PHE A 256 12.06 -11.04 -13.59
CA PHE A 256 12.08 -10.80 -12.15
C PHE A 256 11.02 -9.76 -11.82
N SER A 257 10.71 -9.56 -10.55
CA SER A 257 9.81 -8.53 -10.07
C SER A 257 10.55 -7.57 -9.16
N CYS A 258 10.18 -6.29 -9.20
CA CYS A 258 10.70 -5.27 -8.28
C CYS A 258 9.56 -4.37 -7.79
N PRO A 259 9.77 -3.53 -6.76
CA PRO A 259 8.75 -2.60 -6.32
C PRO A 259 8.17 -1.79 -7.49
N TYR A 260 6.84 -1.63 -7.52
CA TYR A 260 6.10 -0.93 -8.58
C TYR A 260 6.55 0.53 -8.76
N VAL A 261 6.95 1.18 -7.66
CA VAL A 261 7.45 2.56 -7.67
C VAL A 261 8.88 2.67 -8.19
N TRP A 262 9.59 1.56 -8.37
CA TRP A 262 10.90 1.58 -9.02
C TRP A 262 10.75 1.78 -10.52
N GLU A 263 11.73 2.41 -11.15
CA GLU A 263 11.81 2.67 -12.58
C GLU A 263 13.14 2.16 -13.12
N THR A 264 13.19 1.79 -14.40
CA THR A 264 14.47 1.50 -15.07
C THR A 264 14.98 2.79 -15.68
N MET A 265 16.21 3.18 -15.36
CA MET A 265 16.90 4.22 -16.11
C MET A 265 17.74 3.58 -17.22
N PRO A 266 17.60 4.04 -18.47
CA PRO A 266 18.46 3.59 -19.55
C PRO A 266 19.87 4.12 -19.34
N GLU A 267 20.84 3.23 -19.38
CA GLU A 267 22.27 3.56 -19.38
C GLU A 267 22.78 3.65 -20.82
N GLU A 268 23.98 4.19 -21.04
CA GLU A 268 24.57 4.23 -22.40
C GLU A 268 24.92 2.83 -22.93
N ASP A 269 24.98 1.83 -22.05
CA ASP A 269 25.29 0.43 -22.34
C ASP A 269 24.08 -0.45 -21.99
N ASP A 270 23.49 -1.08 -23.01
CA ASP A 270 22.31 -1.95 -22.86
C ASP A 270 22.57 -3.18 -21.96
N SER A 271 23.84 -3.50 -21.65
CA SER A 271 24.22 -4.58 -20.73
C SER A 271 24.14 -4.22 -19.25
N TYR A 272 23.85 -2.95 -18.91
CA TYR A 272 23.73 -2.44 -17.55
C TYR A 272 22.39 -1.72 -17.34
N LEU A 273 21.64 -2.10 -16.30
CA LEU A 273 20.39 -1.44 -15.94
C LEU A 273 20.47 -0.96 -14.49
N THR A 274 20.12 0.31 -14.29
CA THR A 274 19.94 0.89 -12.96
C THR A 274 18.46 1.00 -12.67
N ILE A 275 18.02 0.43 -11.55
CA ILE A 275 16.62 0.36 -11.12
C ILE A 275 16.50 0.91 -9.71
N TYR A 276 15.67 1.93 -9.50
CA TYR A 276 15.46 2.58 -8.20
C TYR A 276 14.11 3.30 -8.16
N SER A 277 13.69 3.74 -6.98
CA SER A 277 12.41 4.43 -6.81
C SER A 277 12.33 5.75 -7.56
N ARG A 278 11.16 6.07 -8.11
CA ARG A 278 10.85 7.41 -8.64
C ARG A 278 10.69 8.46 -7.54
N TYR A 279 10.69 8.04 -6.28
CA TYR A 279 10.59 8.88 -5.10
C TYR A 279 11.92 8.89 -4.34
N GLU A 280 12.13 9.95 -3.56
CA GLU A 280 13.36 10.20 -2.80
C GLU A 280 13.08 10.30 -1.29
N GLY A 281 12.08 9.55 -0.79
CA GLY A 281 11.74 9.53 0.62
C GLY A 281 12.80 8.85 1.48
N ASP A 282 12.92 9.27 2.75
CA ASP A 282 13.86 8.69 3.73
C ASP A 282 13.33 7.33 4.25
N ASN A 283 13.28 6.34 3.36
CA ASN A 283 12.79 4.99 3.65
C ASN A 283 13.51 3.92 2.81
N ALA A 284 13.34 2.66 3.21
CA ALA A 284 14.02 1.53 2.57
C ALA A 284 13.65 1.29 1.10
N TRP A 285 12.44 1.69 0.67
CA TRP A 285 12.01 1.48 -0.70
C TRP A 285 12.66 2.50 -1.63
N ASP A 286 12.74 3.74 -1.18
CA ASP A 286 13.20 4.87 -1.97
C ASP A 286 14.73 5.02 -1.95
N MET A 287 15.37 4.67 -0.84
CA MET A 287 16.82 4.75 -0.67
C MET A 287 17.58 3.50 -1.13
N SER A 288 16.88 2.57 -1.78
CA SER A 288 17.45 1.35 -2.34
C SER A 288 17.66 1.46 -3.84
N VAL A 289 18.78 0.91 -4.31
CA VAL A 289 19.11 0.83 -5.75
C VAL A 289 19.43 -0.62 -6.10
N LEU A 290 18.96 -1.08 -7.25
CA LEU A 290 19.34 -2.32 -7.90
C LEU A 290 20.11 -1.99 -9.19
N TYR A 291 21.33 -2.48 -9.28
CA TYR A 291 22.10 -2.55 -10.51
C TYR A 291 22.04 -3.97 -11.07
N LEU A 292 21.75 -4.08 -12.35
CA LEU A 292 21.68 -5.35 -13.06
C LEU A 292 22.69 -5.34 -14.21
N SER A 293 23.51 -6.37 -14.28
CA SER A 293 24.46 -6.55 -15.38
C SER A 293 24.51 -8.01 -15.83
N SER A 294 24.95 -8.25 -17.06
CA SER A 294 25.15 -9.61 -17.58
C SER A 294 26.45 -9.75 -18.35
N TYR A 295 27.05 -10.94 -18.30
CA TYR A 295 28.27 -11.27 -19.05
C TYR A 295 28.38 -12.77 -19.27
N GLN A 296 29.25 -13.16 -20.20
CA GLN A 296 29.56 -14.55 -20.52
C GLN A 296 30.97 -14.89 -20.02
N PRO A 297 31.11 -15.64 -18.90
CA PRO A 297 32.43 -16.04 -18.43
C PRO A 297 33.11 -17.06 -19.36
N GLU A 298 34.44 -17.02 -19.42
CA GLU A 298 35.25 -17.96 -20.21
C GLU A 298 35.40 -19.35 -19.55
N ASP A 299 35.09 -19.48 -18.26
CA ASP A 299 35.33 -20.68 -17.43
C ASP A 299 34.04 -21.16 -16.73
N ASP A 300 33.79 -22.47 -16.77
CA ASP A 300 32.68 -23.14 -16.10
C ASP A 300 32.75 -23.05 -14.56
N ALA A 301 33.94 -22.79 -13.99
CA ALA A 301 34.15 -22.60 -12.55
C ALA A 301 33.99 -21.14 -12.08
N TYR A 302 33.39 -20.28 -12.90
CA TYR A 302 33.31 -18.84 -12.66
C TYR A 302 32.75 -18.45 -11.28
N LEU A 303 31.60 -19.00 -10.87
CA LEU A 303 30.96 -18.64 -9.60
C LEU A 303 31.85 -18.95 -8.39
N GLN A 304 32.60 -20.06 -8.43
CA GLN A 304 33.53 -20.43 -7.37
C GLN A 304 34.73 -19.47 -7.31
N GLY A 305 35.25 -19.08 -8.47
CA GLY A 305 36.29 -18.06 -8.58
C GLY A 305 35.84 -16.71 -8.05
N LEU A 306 34.63 -16.28 -8.42
CA LEU A 306 34.00 -15.05 -7.97
C LEU A 306 33.78 -15.06 -6.44
N ALA A 307 33.30 -16.16 -5.87
CA ALA A 307 33.15 -16.33 -4.43
C ALA A 307 34.49 -16.14 -3.70
N GLY A 308 35.56 -16.75 -4.22
CA GLY A 308 36.90 -16.60 -3.66
C GLY A 308 37.42 -15.16 -3.75
N TYR A 309 37.16 -14.47 -4.86
CA TYR A 309 37.52 -13.06 -5.04
C TYR A 309 36.75 -12.14 -4.08
N LEU A 310 35.43 -12.28 -3.99
CA LEU A 310 34.59 -11.46 -3.11
C LEU A 310 34.95 -11.69 -1.63
N ALA A 311 35.18 -12.94 -1.21
CA ALA A 311 35.61 -13.25 0.15
C ALA A 311 36.96 -12.59 0.52
N GLN A 312 37.91 -12.55 -0.43
CA GLN A 312 39.19 -11.84 -0.23
C GLN A 312 39.02 -10.32 -0.10
N ASN A 313 37.94 -9.78 -0.66
CA ASN A 313 37.59 -8.36 -0.60
C ASN A 313 36.54 -8.04 0.50
N GLY A 314 36.38 -8.95 1.48
CA GLY A 314 35.59 -8.68 2.69
C GLY A 314 34.12 -9.03 2.62
N TYR A 315 33.64 -9.65 1.53
CA TYR A 315 32.25 -10.10 1.44
C TYR A 315 32.03 -11.40 2.22
N SER A 316 30.88 -11.49 2.88
CA SER A 316 30.30 -12.77 3.26
C SER A 316 29.71 -13.42 2.02
N THR A 317 30.12 -14.64 1.67
CA THR A 317 29.72 -15.32 0.43
C THR A 317 29.07 -16.66 0.72
N LYS A 318 28.10 -17.05 -0.13
CA LYS A 318 27.37 -18.30 -0.04
C LYS A 318 26.96 -18.79 -1.43
N GLU A 319 27.51 -19.91 -1.85
CA GLU A 319 26.98 -20.65 -3.01
C GLU A 319 25.58 -21.20 -2.69
N THR A 320 24.65 -21.01 -3.62
CA THR A 320 23.23 -21.32 -3.45
C THR A 320 22.59 -21.66 -4.79
N THR A 321 21.27 -21.82 -4.80
CA THR A 321 20.46 -21.91 -6.02
C THR A 321 19.30 -20.92 -5.94
N ILE A 322 18.98 -20.27 -7.06
CA ILE A 322 17.80 -19.41 -7.20
C ILE A 322 16.91 -20.01 -8.26
N ASN A 323 15.70 -20.45 -7.86
CA ASN A 323 14.74 -21.14 -8.73
C ASN A 323 15.35 -22.26 -9.59
N GLY A 324 16.29 -23.02 -9.01
CA GLY A 324 16.97 -24.16 -9.63
C GLY A 324 18.26 -23.83 -10.37
N TYR A 325 18.58 -22.54 -10.56
CA TYR A 325 19.81 -22.10 -11.22
C TYR A 325 20.95 -21.94 -10.21
N PRO A 326 22.20 -22.37 -10.54
CA PRO A 326 23.36 -22.10 -9.71
C PRO A 326 23.54 -20.61 -9.47
N ALA A 327 23.79 -20.22 -8.22
CA ALA A 327 23.94 -18.83 -7.86
C ALA A 327 24.98 -18.62 -6.75
N LEU A 328 25.49 -17.40 -6.66
CA LEU A 328 26.31 -16.90 -5.57
C LEU A 328 25.58 -15.74 -4.91
N ASP A 329 25.34 -15.84 -3.61
CA ASP A 329 24.81 -14.76 -2.78
C ASP A 329 25.93 -14.22 -1.89
N ALA A 330 26.17 -12.92 -1.96
CA ALA A 330 27.23 -12.26 -1.23
C ALA A 330 26.76 -10.94 -0.63
N SER A 331 27.32 -10.53 0.51
CA SER A 331 27.01 -9.23 1.08
C SER A 331 28.18 -8.63 1.86
N THR A 332 28.19 -7.30 1.97
CA THR A 332 29.21 -6.54 2.69
C THR A 332 28.65 -5.20 3.20
N MET A 333 29.42 -4.54 4.06
CA MET A 333 29.29 -3.11 4.34
C MET A 333 30.35 -2.35 3.56
N LEU A 334 29.95 -1.29 2.86
CA LEU A 334 30.80 -0.36 2.13
C LEU A 334 30.86 0.96 2.86
N GLN A 335 32.03 1.60 2.84
CA GLN A 335 32.20 2.97 3.28
C GLN A 335 32.38 3.88 2.08
N SER A 336 31.57 4.91 1.98
CA SER A 336 31.72 5.96 0.97
C SER A 336 32.77 6.98 1.40
N ASP A 337 33.32 7.71 0.42
CA ASP A 337 34.37 8.72 0.65
C ASP A 337 33.90 9.90 1.53
N ASP A 338 32.59 10.15 1.58
CA ASP A 338 31.94 11.15 2.43
C ASP A 338 31.56 10.62 3.82
N GLY A 339 31.89 9.37 4.14
CA GLY A 339 31.73 8.77 5.46
C GLY A 339 30.38 8.11 5.73
N GLY A 340 29.60 7.82 4.70
CA GLY A 340 28.38 7.02 4.80
C GLY A 340 28.68 5.52 4.80
N ASP A 341 27.94 4.76 5.61
CA ASP A 341 27.99 3.30 5.64
C ASP A 341 26.82 2.74 4.81
N PHE A 342 27.12 1.88 3.85
CA PHE A 342 26.15 1.29 2.93
C PHE A 342 26.18 -0.23 3.02
N TYR A 343 25.01 -0.84 3.04
CA TYR A 343 24.87 -2.27 2.85
C TYR A 343 24.79 -2.59 1.36
N GLN A 344 25.63 -3.52 0.90
CA GLN A 344 25.53 -4.09 -0.43
C GLN A 344 25.22 -5.57 -0.35
N ARG A 345 24.23 -6.02 -1.13
CA ARG A 345 23.97 -7.43 -1.42
C ARG A 345 24.16 -7.68 -2.90
N PHE A 346 24.97 -8.66 -3.23
CA PHE A 346 25.35 -9.04 -4.58
C PHE A 346 24.89 -10.47 -4.83
N VAL A 347 24.15 -10.69 -5.92
CA VAL A 347 23.65 -12.01 -6.31
C VAL A 347 23.98 -12.26 -7.77
N ALA A 348 24.84 -13.25 -8.04
CA ALA A 348 25.14 -13.72 -9.38
C ALA A 348 24.36 -15.00 -9.68
N VAL A 349 23.60 -15.05 -10.77
CA VAL A 349 22.81 -16.21 -11.19
C VAL A 349 23.28 -16.71 -12.56
N GLN A 350 23.65 -17.97 -12.64
CA GLN A 350 24.15 -18.58 -13.87
C GLN A 350 23.03 -19.29 -14.65
N HIS A 351 22.87 -18.91 -15.92
CA HIS A 351 21.95 -19.54 -16.87
C HIS A 351 22.66 -19.82 -18.20
N GLY A 352 22.93 -21.10 -18.48
CA GLY A 352 23.72 -21.52 -19.63
C GLY A 352 25.15 -20.99 -19.55
N SER A 353 25.61 -20.31 -20.60
CA SER A 353 26.92 -19.63 -20.66
C SER A 353 26.90 -18.20 -20.13
N ALA A 354 25.75 -17.68 -19.69
CA ALA A 354 25.62 -16.33 -19.18
C ALA A 354 25.51 -16.33 -17.65
N VAL A 355 26.00 -15.26 -17.04
CA VAL A 355 25.77 -14.93 -15.63
C VAL A 355 25.13 -13.56 -15.58
N VAL A 356 24.10 -13.43 -14.74
CA VAL A 356 23.42 -12.16 -14.48
C VAL A 356 23.64 -11.79 -13.03
N ASP A 357 24.18 -10.59 -12.81
CA ASP A 357 24.47 -10.04 -11.49
C ASP A 357 23.36 -9.06 -11.10
N PHE A 358 22.90 -9.19 -9.86
CA PHE A 358 21.97 -8.29 -9.18
C PHE A 358 22.71 -7.68 -7.99
N THR A 359 23.03 -6.40 -8.06
CA THR A 359 23.70 -5.67 -6.99
C THR A 359 22.75 -4.68 -6.36
N PHE A 360 22.34 -4.97 -5.14
CA PHE A 360 21.48 -4.13 -4.32
C PHE A 360 22.32 -3.28 -3.37
N VAL A 361 22.03 -1.98 -3.28
CA VAL A 361 22.71 -1.05 -2.39
C VAL A 361 21.69 -0.23 -1.62
N VAL A 362 21.93 -0.02 -0.33
CA VAL A 362 21.11 0.82 0.55
C VAL A 362 21.96 1.40 1.68
N HIS A 363 21.62 2.57 2.21
CA HIS A 363 22.24 3.09 3.42
C HIS A 363 22.01 2.16 4.62
N GLU A 364 22.98 2.05 5.54
CA GLU A 364 22.94 1.10 6.65
C GLU A 364 21.69 1.21 7.53
N SER A 365 21.15 2.43 7.67
CA SER A 365 19.98 2.73 8.49
C SER A 365 18.71 2.02 8.01
N TYR A 366 18.64 1.65 6.74
CA TYR A 366 17.48 0.98 6.15
C TYR A 366 17.73 -0.49 5.83
N LYS A 367 18.90 -1.03 6.20
CA LYS A 367 19.32 -2.39 5.85
C LYS A 367 18.27 -3.45 6.19
N GLU A 368 17.77 -3.47 7.42
CA GLU A 368 16.86 -4.52 7.90
C GLU A 368 15.56 -4.58 7.08
N GLU A 369 15.02 -3.42 6.72
CA GLU A 369 13.83 -3.31 5.88
C GLU A 369 14.13 -3.65 4.41
N ALA A 370 15.24 -3.13 3.88
CA ALA A 370 15.64 -3.32 2.50
C ALA A 370 15.99 -4.78 2.18
N GLU A 371 16.56 -5.53 3.13
CA GLU A 371 16.85 -6.96 2.96
C GLU A 371 15.61 -7.77 2.61
N VAL A 372 14.44 -7.40 3.14
CA VAL A 372 13.15 -8.03 2.79
C VAL A 372 12.80 -7.79 1.33
N ILE A 373 12.97 -6.55 0.85
CA ILE A 373 12.68 -6.17 -0.55
C ILE A 373 13.64 -6.87 -1.50
N PHE A 374 14.94 -6.87 -1.18
CA PHE A 374 15.96 -7.53 -1.98
C PHE A 374 15.66 -9.02 -2.11
N GLN A 375 15.24 -9.66 -1.01
CA GLN A 375 14.87 -11.06 -1.04
C GLN A 375 13.65 -11.32 -1.94
N GLU A 376 12.61 -10.48 -1.88
CA GLU A 376 11.43 -10.61 -2.76
C GLU A 376 11.81 -10.47 -4.26
N VAL A 377 12.75 -9.58 -4.59
CA VAL A 377 13.29 -9.48 -5.95
C VAL A 377 14.02 -10.77 -6.32
N ILE A 378 14.94 -11.24 -5.47
CA ILE A 378 15.74 -12.45 -5.71
C ILE A 378 14.85 -13.69 -5.91
N ASP A 379 13.84 -13.87 -5.07
CA ASP A 379 12.93 -15.03 -5.12
C ASP A 379 12.08 -15.06 -6.40
N SER A 380 11.89 -13.90 -7.04
CA SER A 380 11.13 -13.77 -8.28
C SER A 380 11.94 -14.02 -9.56
N ILE A 381 13.27 -14.15 -9.46
CA ILE A 381 14.17 -14.35 -10.61
C ILE A 381 13.88 -15.67 -11.30
N SER A 382 13.61 -15.63 -12.61
CA SER A 382 13.34 -16.81 -13.42
C SER A 382 13.86 -16.62 -14.84
N PHE A 383 14.20 -17.73 -15.51
CA PHE A 383 14.62 -17.71 -16.91
C PHE A 383 13.66 -18.54 -17.77
N SER A 384 13.39 -18.11 -19.00
CA SER A 384 12.57 -18.86 -19.96
C SER A 384 13.31 -20.10 -20.49
N GLU A 385 12.64 -21.27 -20.44
CA GLU A 385 13.16 -22.49 -21.06
C GLU A 385 13.27 -22.30 -22.59
N GLY A 386 14.49 -22.23 -23.12
CA GLY A 386 14.76 -22.26 -24.57
C GLY A 386 15.59 -21.11 -25.13
N SER A 387 15.92 -20.08 -24.34
CA SER A 387 16.84 -19.00 -24.73
C SER A 387 18.17 -19.16 -24.01
N SER A 388 18.92 -20.22 -24.35
CA SER A 388 20.37 -20.07 -24.28
C SER A 388 20.73 -19.03 -25.34
N PRO A 389 21.52 -17.98 -25.04
CA PRO A 389 22.08 -17.15 -26.09
C PRO A 389 22.87 -18.12 -26.98
N GLU A 390 22.38 -18.37 -28.20
CA GLU A 390 23.18 -19.07 -29.20
C GLU A 390 24.47 -18.24 -29.37
N GLY A 391 25.62 -18.91 -29.19
CA GLY A 391 26.92 -18.26 -28.99
C GLY A 391 27.59 -17.69 -30.23
#